data_AF-A0A916SEM2-F1
#
_entry.id   AF-A0A916SEM2-F1
#
_cell.length_a   1.000
_cell.length_b   1.000
_cell.length_c   1.000
_cell.angle_alpha   90.00
_cell.angle_beta   90.00
_cell.angle_gamma   90.00
#
_symmetry.space_group_name_H-M   'P 1'
#
loop_
_entity.id
_entity.type
_entity.pdbx_description
1 polymer ?
#
loop_
_entity_poly.entity_id
_entity_poly.type
_entity_poly.pdbx_seq_one_letter_code
_entity_poly.pdbx_strand_id
1 'polypeptide(L)'
;MAAPLRKVDEYSTNYSTNNRKGKFIFIIILVLLIGYSLINGLEINQHKKVREYLETRQQYFSASDSDFKELLSKVHQSKDISSLNSDIIQVKASLENHFQAFNDLKYPKNFEQLHKDTGEWFIKIVVVLDYLEIVSLKNSFQAEVFNQYIADVNNVLSKLKPSFVQGLQKSNIRYIVEPEGHITYWIKEDQYRQ
;
A
#
# COMPACT_ATOMS: atom_id res chain seq x y z
N MET A 1 37.91 -8.50 -14.00
CA MET A 1 37.81 -9.72 -14.85
C MET A 1 36.48 -9.65 -15.58
N ALA A 2 36.57 -9.59 -16.91
CA ALA A 2 35.46 -9.36 -17.84
C ALA A 2 34.76 -10.67 -18.23
N ALA A 3 33.49 -10.54 -18.64
CA ALA A 3 32.54 -11.56 -19.12
C ALA A 3 33.05 -12.31 -20.39
N PRO A 4 32.41 -13.40 -20.93
CA PRO A 4 31.01 -13.38 -21.38
C PRO A 4 30.20 -14.70 -21.38
N LEU A 5 28.93 -14.51 -21.74
CA LEU A 5 27.82 -15.41 -22.07
C LEU A 5 28.15 -16.55 -23.06
N ARG A 6 27.36 -17.64 -23.03
CA ARG A 6 27.07 -18.42 -24.25
C ARG A 6 25.66 -19.02 -24.25
N LYS A 7 24.86 -18.59 -25.23
CA LYS A 7 23.75 -19.35 -25.84
C LYS A 7 24.31 -20.66 -26.41
N VAL A 8 23.58 -21.76 -26.29
CA VAL A 8 23.78 -22.91 -27.18
C VAL A 8 22.45 -23.26 -27.81
N ASP A 9 22.52 -23.31 -29.13
CA ASP A 9 21.45 -23.40 -30.08
C ASP A 9 20.75 -24.76 -30.10
N GLU A 10 19.57 -24.71 -30.71
CA GLU A 10 18.76 -25.80 -31.21
C GLU A 10 19.60 -26.92 -31.87
N TYR A 11 19.35 -28.15 -31.43
CA TYR A 11 19.46 -29.30 -32.31
C TYR A 11 18.11 -30.02 -32.34
N SER A 12 17.36 -29.69 -33.39
CA SER A 12 16.31 -30.52 -33.96
C SER A 12 16.94 -31.81 -34.50
N THR A 13 16.51 -32.96 -33.99
CA THR A 13 16.51 -34.21 -34.76
C THR A 13 15.23 -34.98 -34.46
N ASN A 14 14.30 -34.91 -35.40
CA ASN A 14 13.20 -35.85 -35.54
C ASN A 14 13.75 -37.25 -35.85
N TYR A 15 13.32 -38.26 -35.08
CA TYR A 15 13.23 -39.63 -35.57
C TYR A 15 11.88 -40.24 -35.19
N SER A 16 11.17 -40.64 -36.25
CA SER A 16 9.85 -41.25 -36.26
C SER A 16 9.95 -42.78 -36.24
N THR A 17 8.96 -43.41 -35.59
CA THR A 17 8.37 -44.75 -35.84
C THR A 17 9.23 -46.01 -35.71
N ASN A 18 8.94 -46.89 -34.73
CA ASN A 18 7.98 -48.01 -34.86
C ASN A 18 8.11 -49.09 -33.74
N ASN A 19 6.98 -49.39 -33.12
CA ASN A 19 6.49 -50.69 -32.61
C ASN A 19 7.39 -51.68 -31.85
N ARG A 20 7.09 -51.88 -30.55
CA ARG A 20 6.83 -53.22 -29.97
C ARG A 20 6.09 -53.14 -28.62
N LYS A 21 5.16 -54.07 -28.46
CA LYS A 21 4.12 -54.22 -27.44
C LYS A 21 4.65 -54.21 -25.99
N GLY A 22 4.11 -53.30 -25.17
CA GLY A 22 4.07 -53.40 -23.71
C GLY A 22 2.68 -52.99 -23.25
N LYS A 23 1.89 -53.94 -22.77
CA LYS A 23 0.59 -53.68 -22.15
C LYS A 23 0.84 -53.01 -20.80
N PHE A 24 0.49 -51.74 -20.66
CA PHE A 24 0.24 -51.14 -19.36
C PHE A 24 -1.23 -50.73 -19.29
N ILE A 25 -1.89 -51.28 -18.29
CA ILE A 25 -3.28 -51.09 -17.92
C ILE A 25 -3.46 -49.61 -17.57
N PHE A 26 -4.24 -48.89 -18.39
CA PHE A 26 -4.68 -47.53 -18.06
C PHE A 26 -5.98 -47.66 -17.26
N ILE A 27 -5.86 -47.84 -15.94
CA ILE A 27 -6.98 -47.60 -15.01
C ILE A 27 -6.74 -46.27 -14.33
N ILE A 28 -7.73 -45.41 -14.54
CA ILE A 28 -7.92 -44.04 -14.10
C ILE A 28 -7.84 -43.92 -12.56
N ILE A 29 -7.08 -42.94 -12.05
CA ILE A 29 -7.42 -42.27 -10.79
C ILE A 29 -7.79 -40.83 -11.09
N LEU A 30 -9.10 -40.67 -11.26
CA LEU A 30 -9.87 -39.44 -11.27
C LEU A 30 -9.96 -38.92 -9.83
N VAL A 31 -8.92 -38.27 -9.30
CA VAL A 31 -8.99 -37.50 -8.04
C VAL A 31 -7.98 -36.33 -8.06
N LEU A 32 -8.08 -35.39 -9.00
CA LEU A 32 -7.32 -34.12 -8.91
C LEU A 32 -8.07 -32.91 -9.53
N LEU A 33 -9.41 -32.94 -9.62
CA LEU A 33 -10.18 -31.79 -10.13
C LEU A 33 -10.99 -31.04 -9.06
N ILE A 34 -11.00 -31.50 -7.81
CA ILE A 34 -11.69 -30.82 -6.70
C ILE A 34 -10.74 -29.86 -5.94
N GLY A 35 -9.42 -29.98 -6.12
CA GLY A 35 -8.42 -29.13 -5.46
C GLY A 35 -8.05 -27.83 -6.19
N TYR A 36 -8.23 -27.76 -7.51
CA TYR A 36 -7.75 -26.61 -8.29
C TYR A 36 -8.64 -25.36 -8.21
N SER A 37 -9.95 -25.50 -7.91
CA SER A 37 -10.84 -24.33 -7.83
C SER A 37 -10.76 -23.60 -6.47
N LEU A 38 -10.45 -24.31 -5.38
CA LEU A 38 -10.32 -23.70 -4.05
C LEU A 38 -9.01 -22.94 -3.90
N ILE A 39 -7.90 -23.47 -4.43
CA ILE A 39 -6.58 -22.83 -4.32
C ILE A 39 -6.55 -21.54 -5.14
N ASN A 40 -7.02 -21.60 -6.39
CA ASN A 40 -7.10 -20.42 -7.25
C ASN A 40 -8.13 -19.42 -6.71
N GLY A 41 -9.30 -19.86 -6.25
CA GLY A 41 -10.32 -18.97 -5.68
C GLY A 41 -9.89 -18.29 -4.37
N LEU A 42 -9.11 -18.98 -3.53
CA LEU A 42 -8.56 -18.40 -2.30
C LEU A 42 -7.48 -17.35 -2.61
N GLU A 43 -6.54 -17.67 -3.50
CA GLU A 43 -5.46 -16.77 -3.91
C GLU A 43 -6.03 -15.54 -4.65
N ILE A 44 -6.97 -15.73 -5.56
CA ILE A 44 -7.72 -14.67 -6.26
C ILE A 44 -8.45 -13.76 -5.28
N ASN A 45 -9.23 -14.33 -4.35
CA ASN A 45 -9.98 -13.55 -3.36
C ASN A 45 -9.04 -12.80 -2.39
N GLN A 46 -7.89 -13.38 -2.05
CA GLN A 46 -6.85 -12.70 -1.28
C GLN A 46 -6.26 -11.53 -2.06
N HIS A 47 -5.93 -11.70 -3.34
CA HIS A 47 -5.40 -10.65 -4.19
C HIS A 47 -6.39 -9.49 -4.40
N LYS A 48 -7.68 -9.79 -4.61
CA LYS A 48 -8.74 -8.79 -4.70
C LYS A 48 -8.86 -7.97 -3.41
N LYS A 49 -8.93 -8.64 -2.24
CA LYS A 49 -8.98 -7.95 -0.93
C LYS A 49 -7.75 -7.10 -0.66
N VAL A 50 -6.57 -7.56 -1.04
CA VAL A 50 -5.33 -6.79 -0.90
C VAL A 50 -5.39 -5.55 -1.79
N ARG A 51 -5.80 -5.68 -3.05
CA ARG A 51 -5.96 -4.56 -3.98
C ARG A 51 -6.94 -3.52 -3.44
N GLU A 52 -8.16 -3.94 -3.12
CA GLU A 52 -9.21 -3.06 -2.59
C GLU A 52 -8.75 -2.31 -1.34
N TYR A 53 -8.11 -3.01 -0.40
CA TYR A 53 -7.55 -2.39 0.80
C TYR A 53 -6.47 -1.36 0.47
N LEU A 54 -5.49 -1.71 -0.37
CA LEU A 54 -4.37 -0.82 -0.70
C LEU A 54 -4.81 0.42 -1.47
N GLU A 55 -5.72 0.27 -2.43
CA GLU A 55 -6.29 1.39 -3.21
C GLU A 55 -7.10 2.31 -2.32
N THR A 56 -8.02 1.76 -1.50
CA THR A 56 -8.88 2.58 -0.62
C THR A 56 -8.06 3.27 0.47
N ARG A 57 -7.08 2.58 1.06
CA ARG A 57 -6.11 3.18 2.00
C ARG A 57 -5.35 4.32 1.34
N GLN A 58 -4.86 4.12 0.11
CA GLN A 58 -4.12 5.15 -0.60
C GLN A 58 -4.99 6.36 -0.94
N GLN A 59 -6.26 6.16 -1.27
CA GLN A 59 -7.21 7.25 -1.52
C GLN A 59 -7.35 8.16 -0.29
N TYR A 60 -7.69 7.60 0.88
CA TYR A 60 -7.84 8.38 2.11
C TYR A 60 -6.53 9.03 2.54
N PHE A 61 -5.43 8.28 2.47
CA PHE A 61 -4.11 8.80 2.83
C PHE A 61 -3.69 9.96 1.91
N SER A 62 -3.81 9.82 0.59
CA SER A 62 -3.36 10.84 -0.36
C SER A 62 -4.20 12.11 -0.30
N ALA A 63 -5.52 11.97 -0.14
CA ALA A 63 -6.42 13.11 0.02
C ALA A 63 -6.03 13.92 1.28
N SER A 64 -5.91 13.25 2.42
CA SER A 64 -5.51 13.91 3.67
C SER A 64 -4.09 14.48 3.65
N ASP A 65 -3.13 13.79 3.01
CA ASP A 65 -1.75 14.29 2.90
C ASP A 65 -1.69 15.54 2.01
N SER A 66 -2.47 15.56 0.93
CA SER A 66 -2.60 16.73 0.05
C SER A 66 -3.19 17.92 0.79
N ASP A 67 -4.36 17.75 1.43
CA ASP A 67 -5.05 18.79 2.19
C ASP A 67 -4.15 19.36 3.31
N PHE A 68 -3.47 18.48 4.04
CA PHE A 68 -2.56 18.87 5.11
C PHE A 68 -1.35 19.64 4.57
N LYS A 69 -0.71 19.19 3.48
CA LYS A 69 0.43 19.89 2.86
C LYS A 69 0.04 21.27 2.33
N GLU A 70 -1.14 21.40 1.75
CA GLU A 70 -1.65 22.71 1.34
C GLU A 70 -1.79 23.65 2.53
N LEU A 71 -2.40 23.18 3.63
CA LEU A 71 -2.51 23.96 4.86
C LEU A 71 -1.13 24.33 5.44
N LEU A 72 -0.18 23.39 5.49
CA LEU A 72 1.19 23.67 5.95
C LEU A 72 1.86 24.76 5.11
N SER A 73 1.66 24.74 3.80
CA SER A 73 2.17 25.81 2.93
C SER A 73 1.57 27.17 3.30
N LYS A 74 0.27 27.24 3.59
CA LYS A 74 -0.39 28.47 4.05
C LYS A 74 0.13 28.92 5.41
N VAL A 75 0.33 28.00 6.35
CA VAL A 75 0.90 28.27 7.68
C VAL A 75 2.30 28.88 7.55
N HIS A 76 3.16 28.34 6.70
CA HIS A 76 4.51 28.87 6.49
C HIS A 76 4.53 30.26 5.81
N GLN A 77 3.52 30.57 5.00
CA GLN A 77 3.41 31.85 4.29
C GLN A 77 2.69 32.93 5.10
N SER A 78 1.86 32.51 6.07
CA SER A 78 1.06 33.43 6.85
C SER A 78 1.88 34.13 7.94
N LYS A 79 1.66 35.43 8.09
CA LYS A 79 2.17 36.22 9.23
C LYS A 79 1.24 36.13 10.44
N ASP A 80 0.01 35.66 10.24
CA ASP A 80 -1.05 35.61 11.24
C ASP A 80 -1.87 34.32 11.07
N ILE A 81 -1.64 33.37 11.97
CA ILE A 81 -2.31 32.06 11.95
C ILE A 81 -3.82 32.19 12.21
N SER A 82 -4.29 33.25 12.87
CA SER A 82 -5.72 33.45 13.15
C SER A 82 -6.55 33.55 11.85
N SER A 83 -5.96 34.13 10.79
CA SER A 83 -6.57 34.20 9.45
C SER A 83 -6.84 32.84 8.82
N LEU A 84 -6.16 31.78 9.27
CA LEU A 84 -6.28 30.42 8.73
C LEU A 84 -7.28 29.56 9.51
N ASN A 85 -7.98 30.10 10.51
CA ASN A 85 -8.83 29.28 11.40
C ASN A 85 -9.90 28.48 10.64
N SER A 86 -10.54 29.08 9.63
CA SER A 86 -11.52 28.38 8.80
C SER A 86 -10.88 27.21 8.03
N ASP A 87 -9.70 27.43 7.43
CA ASP A 87 -8.98 26.39 6.70
C ASP A 87 -8.55 25.24 7.64
N ILE A 88 -8.07 25.57 8.84
CA ILE A 88 -7.67 24.58 9.86
C ILE A 88 -8.86 23.68 10.23
N ILE A 89 -10.02 24.28 10.54
CA ILE A 89 -11.24 23.54 10.91
C ILE A 89 -11.71 22.63 9.77
N GLN A 90 -11.69 23.14 8.53
CA GLN A 90 -12.11 22.36 7.36
C GLN A 90 -11.20 21.17 7.11
N VAL A 91 -9.87 21.37 7.14
CA VAL A 91 -8.89 20.30 6.95
C VAL A 91 -8.99 19.27 8.08
N LYS A 92 -9.19 19.71 9.33
CA LYS A 92 -9.39 18.81 10.47
C LYS A 92 -10.63 17.95 10.30
N ALA A 93 -11.78 18.54 9.97
CA ALA A 93 -13.01 17.77 9.74
C ALA A 93 -12.87 16.78 8.56
N SER A 94 -12.24 17.19 7.46
CA SER A 94 -11.92 16.31 6.32
C SER A 94 -11.07 15.12 6.77
N LEU A 95 -10.01 15.39 7.52
CA LEU A 95 -9.07 14.37 8.00
C LEU A 95 -9.68 13.42 9.01
N GLU A 96 -10.51 13.91 9.94
CA GLU A 96 -11.25 13.07 10.89
C GLU A 96 -12.22 12.14 10.15
N ASN A 97 -12.92 12.62 9.12
CA ASN A 97 -13.80 11.81 8.30
C ASN A 97 -13.02 10.72 7.54
N HIS A 98 -11.89 11.07 6.91
CA HIS A 98 -11.03 10.09 6.25
C HIS A 98 -10.44 9.09 7.25
N PHE A 99 -10.07 9.53 8.46
CA PHE A 99 -9.55 8.66 9.50
C PHE A 99 -10.58 7.64 9.98
N GLN A 100 -11.84 8.06 10.22
CA GLN A 100 -12.92 7.14 10.58
C GLN A 100 -13.16 6.13 9.46
N ALA A 101 -13.29 6.60 8.21
CA ALA A 101 -13.48 5.72 7.07
C ALA A 101 -12.30 4.75 6.87
N PHE A 102 -11.07 5.20 7.14
CA PHE A 102 -9.87 4.38 7.12
C PHE A 102 -9.88 3.32 8.25
N ASN A 103 -10.24 3.70 9.47
CA ASN A 103 -10.26 2.82 10.63
C ASN A 103 -11.29 1.69 10.48
N ASP A 104 -12.38 1.95 9.76
CA ASP A 104 -13.40 0.96 9.42
C ASP A 104 -12.99 0.01 8.28
N LEU A 105 -11.86 0.27 7.60
CA LEU A 105 -11.37 -0.60 6.52
C LEU A 105 -10.97 -1.96 7.05
N LYS A 106 -11.54 -3.00 6.44
CA LYS A 106 -11.06 -4.37 6.61
C LYS A 106 -9.70 -4.51 5.93
N TYR A 107 -8.66 -4.75 6.72
CA TYR A 107 -7.31 -4.95 6.22
C TYR A 107 -6.92 -6.44 6.20
N PRO A 108 -6.14 -6.91 5.20
CA PRO A 108 -5.54 -8.23 5.24
C PRO A 108 -4.50 -8.33 6.36
N LYS A 109 -4.43 -9.48 7.05
CA LYS A 109 -3.53 -9.70 8.20
C LYS A 109 -2.07 -9.32 7.93
N ASN A 110 -1.57 -9.59 6.73
CA ASN A 110 -0.20 -9.28 6.36
C ASN A 110 0.10 -7.77 6.33
N PHE A 111 -0.92 -6.93 6.19
CA PHE A 111 -0.83 -5.47 6.16
C PHE A 111 -1.26 -4.81 7.48
N GLU A 112 -1.43 -5.58 8.56
CA GLU A 112 -1.82 -5.05 9.88
C GLU A 112 -0.89 -3.92 10.36
N GLN A 113 0.43 -4.08 10.20
CA GLN A 113 1.38 -3.05 10.61
C GLN A 113 1.23 -1.76 9.78
N LEU A 114 1.07 -1.90 8.45
CA LEU A 114 0.81 -0.75 7.59
C LEU A 114 -0.47 -0.02 8.01
N HIS A 115 -1.53 -0.77 8.34
CA HIS A 115 -2.77 -0.19 8.81
C HIS A 115 -2.56 0.59 10.11
N LYS A 116 -1.88 0.00 11.10
CA LYS A 116 -1.57 0.68 12.37
C LYS A 116 -0.74 1.95 12.17
N ASP A 117 0.33 1.87 11.38
CA ASP A 117 1.20 3.04 11.16
C ASP A 117 0.48 4.15 10.39
N THR A 118 -0.41 3.79 9.46
CA THR A 118 -1.26 4.76 8.75
C THR A 118 -2.24 5.44 9.71
N GLY A 119 -2.84 4.67 10.64
CA GLY A 119 -3.68 5.23 11.69
C GLY A 119 -2.91 6.14 12.66
N GLU A 120 -1.70 5.76 13.04
CA GLU A 120 -0.82 6.62 13.86
C GLU A 120 -0.51 7.93 13.14
N TRP A 121 -0.29 7.90 11.81
CA TRP A 121 -0.08 9.11 11.02
C TRP A 121 -1.28 10.05 11.05
N PHE A 122 -2.51 9.53 10.89
CA PHE A 122 -3.74 10.31 11.01
C PHE A 122 -3.83 10.98 12.40
N ILE A 123 -3.62 10.21 13.46
CA ILE A 123 -3.67 10.72 14.85
C ILE A 123 -2.65 11.85 15.05
N LYS A 124 -1.42 11.70 14.54
CA LYS A 124 -0.39 12.73 14.68
C LYS A 124 -0.73 14.01 13.93
N ILE A 125 -1.39 13.92 12.77
CA ILE A 125 -1.86 15.13 12.08
C ILE A 125 -3.01 15.80 12.83
N VAL A 126 -3.96 15.05 13.38
CA VAL A 126 -5.02 15.63 14.23
C VAL A 126 -4.40 16.45 15.36
N VAL A 127 -3.35 15.95 16.03
CA VAL A 127 -2.64 16.69 17.07
C VAL A 127 -2.02 18.00 16.56
N VAL A 128 -1.45 18.02 15.34
CA VAL A 128 -0.96 19.26 14.72
C VAL A 128 -2.11 20.23 14.48
N LEU A 129 -3.24 19.75 13.97
CA LEU A 129 -4.41 20.58 13.66
C LEU A 129 -5.06 21.14 14.93
N ASP A 130 -5.17 20.34 16.00
CA ASP A 130 -5.61 20.77 17.33
C ASP A 130 -4.74 21.90 17.87
N TYR A 131 -3.41 21.74 17.75
CA TYR A 131 -2.48 22.79 18.14
C TYR A 131 -2.71 24.06 17.33
N LEU A 132 -2.80 23.96 15.99
CA LEU A 132 -3.03 25.10 15.10
C LEU A 132 -4.36 25.81 15.39
N GLU A 133 -5.42 25.06 15.67
CA GLU A 133 -6.73 25.60 16.05
C GLU A 133 -6.66 26.38 17.37
N ILE A 134 -5.99 25.83 18.38
CA ILE A 134 -5.84 26.51 19.68
C ILE A 134 -5.04 27.81 19.54
N VAL A 135 -3.93 27.77 18.80
CA VAL A 135 -3.06 28.95 18.66
C VAL A 135 -3.59 29.98 17.68
N SER A 136 -4.43 29.61 16.71
CA SER A 136 -5.14 30.54 15.83
C SER A 136 -6.10 31.41 16.64
N LEU A 137 -6.80 30.81 17.62
CA LEU A 137 -7.75 31.51 18.51
C LEU A 137 -7.05 32.39 19.56
N LYS A 138 -5.90 31.95 20.05
CA LYS A 138 -5.15 32.64 21.12
C LYS A 138 -4.07 33.59 20.61
N ASN A 139 -3.83 33.62 19.31
CA ASN A 139 -2.71 34.31 18.66
C ASN A 139 -1.37 34.05 19.36
N SER A 140 -1.11 32.77 19.68
CA SER A 140 0.01 32.35 20.52
C SER A 140 0.86 31.28 19.85
N PHE A 141 1.06 31.41 18.53
CA PHE A 141 1.81 30.44 17.73
C PHE A 141 3.28 30.37 18.19
N GLN A 142 3.79 29.16 18.37
CA GLN A 142 5.17 28.87 18.75
C GLN A 142 5.78 27.91 17.75
N ALA A 143 6.66 28.43 16.90
CA ALA A 143 7.29 27.67 15.82
C ALA A 143 8.04 26.42 16.32
N GLU A 144 8.69 26.49 17.47
CA GLU A 144 9.44 25.35 18.04
C GLU A 144 8.51 24.16 18.35
N VAL A 145 7.37 24.43 19.00
CA VAL A 145 6.38 23.40 19.36
C VAL A 145 5.75 22.81 18.10
N PHE A 146 5.40 23.68 17.15
CA PHE A 146 4.88 23.26 15.85
C PHE A 146 5.86 22.33 15.12
N ASN A 147 7.13 22.74 15.02
CA ASN A 147 8.17 21.95 14.37
C ASN A 147 8.39 20.59 15.04
N GLN A 148 8.25 20.50 16.36
CA GLN A 148 8.29 19.22 17.07
C GLN A 148 7.14 18.31 16.64
N TYR A 149 5.90 18.82 16.53
CA TYR A 149 4.79 18.02 16.03
C TYR A 149 4.96 17.60 14.58
N ILE A 150 5.52 18.46 13.72
CA ILE A 150 5.87 18.09 12.35
C ILE A 150 6.96 17.00 12.32
N ALA A 151 7.96 17.07 13.20
CA ALA A 151 8.98 16.04 13.32
C ALA A 151 8.37 14.68 13.73
N ASP A 152 7.42 14.68 14.67
CA ASP A 152 6.66 13.49 15.06
C ASP A 152 5.89 12.90 13.88
N VAL A 153 5.19 13.72 13.09
CA VAL A 153 4.49 13.28 11.87
C VAL A 153 5.47 12.65 10.88
N ASN A 154 6.60 13.29 10.63
CA ASN A 154 7.62 12.80 9.70
C ASN A 154 8.24 11.48 10.15
N ASN A 155 8.43 11.29 11.47
CA ASN A 155 8.90 10.04 12.03
C ASN A 155 7.92 8.90 11.71
N VAL A 156 6.62 9.09 11.94
CA VAL A 156 5.61 8.07 11.61
C VAL A 156 5.53 7.84 10.09
N LEU A 157 5.57 8.91 9.28
CA LEU A 157 5.58 8.82 7.82
C LEU A 157 6.73 7.95 7.30
N SER A 158 7.91 8.04 7.94
CA SER A 158 9.09 7.24 7.58
C SER A 158 8.89 5.73 7.77
N LYS A 159 7.95 5.31 8.62
CA LYS A 159 7.62 3.90 8.89
C LYS A 159 6.69 3.29 7.83
N LEU A 160 5.90 4.11 7.12
CA LEU A 160 4.87 3.62 6.20
C LEU A 160 5.45 2.79 5.06
N LYS A 161 6.56 3.24 4.47
CA LYS A 161 7.21 2.53 3.35
C LYS A 161 7.76 1.16 3.79
N PRO A 162 8.56 1.05 4.87
CA PRO A 162 8.96 -0.24 5.41
C PRO A 162 7.79 -1.18 5.71
N SER A 163 6.71 -0.68 6.33
CA SER A 163 5.53 -1.49 6.67
C SER A 163 4.76 -1.94 5.43
N PHE A 164 4.70 -1.12 4.38
CA PHE A 164 4.12 -1.51 3.10
C PHE A 164 4.93 -2.63 2.44
N VAL A 165 6.25 -2.48 2.36
CA VAL A 165 7.15 -3.52 1.83
C VAL A 165 7.01 -4.83 2.61
N GLN A 166 6.95 -4.75 3.94
CA GLN A 166 6.76 -5.93 4.79
C GLN A 166 5.42 -6.63 4.47
N GLY A 167 4.35 -5.88 4.25
CA GLY A 167 3.04 -6.43 3.88
C GLY A 167 3.05 -7.12 2.52
N LEU A 168 3.75 -6.56 1.54
CA LEU A 168 3.95 -7.16 0.22
C LEU A 168 4.74 -8.47 0.32
N GLN A 169 5.86 -8.47 1.07
CA GLN A 169 6.69 -9.66 1.29
C GLN A 169 5.91 -10.79 1.98
N LYS A 170 5.19 -10.49 3.06
CA LYS A 170 4.36 -11.47 3.79
C LYS A 170 3.23 -12.04 2.94
N SER A 171 2.78 -11.30 1.93
CA SER A 171 1.73 -11.71 1.00
C SER A 171 2.27 -12.36 -0.29
N ASN A 172 3.59 -12.57 -0.40
CA ASN A 172 4.24 -13.09 -1.60
C ASN A 172 3.88 -12.28 -2.89
N ILE A 173 3.70 -10.96 -2.73
CA ILE A 173 3.42 -10.05 -3.85
C ILE A 173 4.75 -9.55 -4.41
N ARG A 174 4.90 -9.60 -5.73
CA ARG A 174 6.10 -9.08 -6.40
C ARG A 174 6.10 -7.57 -6.34
N TYR A 175 7.27 -6.98 -6.08
CA TYR A 175 7.45 -5.54 -6.06
C TYR A 175 8.88 -5.15 -6.44
N ILE A 176 9.05 -3.92 -6.89
CA ILE A 176 10.34 -3.24 -7.11
C ILE A 176 10.30 -1.92 -6.35
N VAL A 177 11.41 -1.57 -5.71
CA VAL A 177 11.63 -0.25 -5.13
C VAL A 177 12.52 0.53 -6.08
N GLU A 178 12.01 1.62 -6.63
CA GLU A 178 12.73 2.48 -7.56
C GLU A 178 13.73 3.38 -6.80
N PRO A 179 14.81 3.87 -7.44
CA PRO A 179 15.84 4.70 -6.80
C PRO A 179 15.29 5.95 -6.10
N GLU A 180 14.28 6.58 -6.69
CA GLU A 180 13.53 7.75 -6.21
C GLU A 180 12.56 7.39 -5.07
N GLY A 181 12.42 6.11 -4.77
CA GLY A 181 11.71 5.61 -3.61
C GLY A 181 10.26 5.21 -3.87
N HIS A 182 9.78 5.30 -5.10
CA HIS A 182 8.49 4.72 -5.51
C HIS A 182 8.51 3.19 -5.41
N ILE A 183 7.34 2.59 -5.20
CA ILE A 183 7.17 1.14 -5.12
C ILE A 183 6.15 0.72 -6.17
N THR A 184 6.62 -0.03 -7.15
CA THR A 184 5.78 -0.69 -8.14
C THR A 184 5.55 -2.12 -7.71
N TYR A 185 4.28 -2.58 -7.67
CA TYR A 185 3.91 -3.92 -7.23
C TYR A 185 2.87 -4.54 -8.17
N TRP A 186 2.84 -5.87 -8.25
CA TRP A 186 1.97 -6.61 -9.16
C TRP A 186 1.06 -7.57 -8.41
N ILE A 187 -0.23 -7.24 -8.39
CA ILE A 187 -1.29 -8.12 -7.93
C ILE A 187 -1.85 -8.86 -9.15
N LYS A 188 -1.85 -10.20 -9.13
CA LYS A 188 -2.42 -11.02 -10.22
C LYS A 188 -3.87 -10.59 -10.47
N GLU A 189 -4.19 -10.27 -11.73
CA GLU A 189 -5.55 -9.96 -12.15
C GLU A 189 -6.34 -11.22 -12.52
N ASP A 190 -7.64 -11.16 -12.25
CA ASP A 190 -8.62 -12.15 -12.67
C ASP A 190 -8.71 -12.18 -14.20
N GLN A 191 -8.06 -13.16 -14.83
CA GLN A 191 -8.28 -13.48 -16.24
C GLN A 191 -9.37 -14.53 -16.43
N TYR A 192 -10.58 -14.31 -15.90
CA TYR A 192 -11.80 -15.11 -16.16
C TYR A 192 -13.02 -14.26 -15.71
N ARG A 193 -14.04 -13.87 -16.50
CA ARG A 193 -14.64 -14.40 -17.74
C ARG A 193 -15.35 -13.27 -18.51
N GLN A 194 -15.22 -13.27 -19.85
CA GLN A 194 -16.37 -13.07 -20.75
C GLN A 194 -16.83 -14.45 -21.21
#